data_AF-A0AAD4BNR8-F1
#
_entry.id   AF-A0AAD4BNR8-F1
#
_cell.length_a   1.000
_cell.length_b   1.000
_cell.length_c   1.000
_cell.angle_alpha   90.00
_cell.angle_beta   90.00
_cell.angle_gamma   90.00
#
_symmetry.space_group_name_H-M   'P 1'
#
loop_
_entity.id
_entity.type
_entity.pdbx_description
1 polymer ?
#
loop_
_entity_poly.entity_id
_entity_poly.type
_entity_poly.pdbx_seq_one_letter_code
_entity_poly.pdbx_strand_id
1 'polypeptide(L)'
;MSSPYDLVGPVLPQALRLARYQASVTLPQNIDDLQGENDTINQTPSREEERLLVSNASVMTALENLFSWSTKDRTCRTSTLSHIESVRFQRAMYRLWLMSVLFGPRRFMLTRSYDELIQNRELELEKSWEDQKTFLEQFPSQELLQIRKLAWFLLLTATWAVIAEGREPNYAYEWDGMYLFAGPHIILRCYEDATMSHLPMDYLDDDGPYTKFLEHPITQIFRERQVTEPFNGYVGVILDDIHGLHDRCTISGFLNQLYTNLTHWDVLKTKLDRGYIYARNLLCNLVEGKPLSQALGGDWSKLVNEMFACRSDEYAKWSKGDWVCSHCWSSFFRDTLWRWRLAQKQKAGEHIGENCRCGYNCEGQRFKVGLAHAKQFNHLCEPIEKATPVCAF
;
A
#
# COMPACT_ATOMS: atom_id res chain seq x y z
N MET A 1 -1.16 35.64 -2.38
CA MET A 1 -1.37 34.27 -1.85
C MET A 1 -2.81 33.91 -2.16
N SER A 2 -3.05 32.79 -2.84
CA SER A 2 -4.42 32.32 -3.09
C SER A 2 -5.14 32.11 -1.76
N SER A 3 -6.44 32.39 -1.74
CA SER A 3 -7.22 32.19 -0.52
C SER A 3 -7.25 30.70 -0.17
N PRO A 4 -7.22 30.28 1.12
CA PRO A 4 -7.35 28.87 1.50
C PRO A 4 -8.60 28.21 0.90
N TYR A 5 -9.65 28.99 0.69
CA TYR A 5 -10.89 28.56 0.05
C TYR A 5 -10.72 28.21 -1.44
N ASP A 6 -9.84 28.92 -2.16
CA ASP A 6 -9.58 28.67 -3.58
C ASP A 6 -8.83 27.35 -3.80
N LEU A 7 -8.05 26.91 -2.80
CA LEU A 7 -7.27 25.68 -2.87
C LEU A 7 -8.14 24.43 -2.70
N VAL A 8 -9.21 24.53 -1.92
CA VAL A 8 -10.09 23.40 -1.58
C VAL A 8 -11.32 23.37 -2.50
N GLY A 9 -11.79 24.54 -2.95
CA GLY A 9 -12.89 24.65 -3.89
C GLY A 9 -14.20 24.03 -3.37
N PRO A 10 -14.90 23.20 -4.16
CA PRO A 10 -16.24 22.73 -3.83
C PRO A 10 -16.31 21.75 -2.64
N VAL A 11 -15.19 21.21 -2.16
CA VAL A 11 -15.14 20.31 -0.99
C VAL A 11 -14.78 21.04 0.31
N LEU A 12 -14.85 22.37 0.30
CA LEU A 12 -14.64 23.22 1.47
C LEU A 12 -15.41 22.77 2.73
N PRO A 13 -16.72 22.44 2.68
CA PRO A 13 -17.43 21.97 3.86
C PRO A 13 -16.74 20.80 4.57
N GLN A 14 -16.27 19.80 3.82
CA GLN A 14 -15.64 18.61 4.38
C GLN A 14 -14.23 18.92 4.91
N ALA A 15 -13.45 19.71 4.17
CA ALA A 15 -12.11 20.10 4.59
C ALA A 15 -12.12 20.99 5.84
N LEU A 16 -13.05 21.95 5.91
CA LEU A 16 -13.19 22.84 7.06
C LEU A 16 -13.66 22.07 8.30
N ARG A 17 -14.58 21.12 8.12
CA ARG A 17 -15.02 20.24 9.21
C ARG A 17 -13.84 19.47 9.79
N LEU A 18 -13.01 18.87 8.94
CA LEU A 18 -11.77 18.22 9.36
C LEU A 18 -10.83 19.17 10.12
N ALA A 19 -10.54 20.34 9.53
CA ALA A 19 -9.64 21.33 10.11
C ALA A 19 -10.11 21.78 11.52
N ARG A 20 -11.42 21.95 11.72
CA ARG A 20 -11.98 22.28 13.03
C ARG A 20 -11.75 21.20 14.07
N TYR A 21 -12.02 19.95 13.73
CA TYR A 21 -11.79 18.85 14.67
C TYR A 21 -10.31 18.64 14.98
N GLN A 22 -9.43 18.91 14.01
CA GLN A 22 -7.99 18.91 14.24
C GLN A 22 -7.54 20.06 15.16
N ALA A 23 -8.08 21.27 14.97
CA ALA A 23 -7.73 22.44 15.78
C ALA A 23 -8.32 22.39 17.20
N SER A 24 -9.45 21.70 17.40
CA SER A 24 -10.11 21.61 18.69
C SER A 24 -9.23 20.91 19.73
N VAL A 25 -9.15 21.46 20.94
CA VAL A 25 -8.41 20.84 22.06
C VAL A 25 -9.10 19.58 22.56
N THR A 26 -10.44 19.57 22.55
CA THR A 26 -11.26 18.45 22.99
C THR A 26 -12.07 17.90 21.82
N LEU A 27 -12.12 16.57 21.70
CA LEU A 27 -13.02 15.91 20.76
C LEU A 27 -14.39 15.70 21.42
N PRO A 28 -15.50 15.75 20.66
CA PRO A 28 -16.81 15.43 21.17
C PRO A 28 -16.85 14.01 21.76
N GLN A 29 -17.52 13.88 22.90
CA GLN A 29 -17.70 12.57 23.54
C GLN A 29 -18.87 11.80 22.92
N ASN A 30 -19.89 12.51 22.42
CA ASN A 30 -21.05 11.95 21.75
C ASN A 30 -21.06 12.35 20.26
N ILE A 31 -21.54 11.44 19.42
CA ILE A 31 -21.67 11.64 17.97
C ILE A 31 -22.78 12.62 17.63
N ASP A 32 -23.81 12.70 18.46
CA ASP A 32 -24.92 13.65 18.28
C ASP A 32 -24.45 15.11 18.38
N ASP A 33 -23.29 15.35 19.02
CA ASP A 33 -22.68 16.68 19.12
C ASP A 33 -21.85 17.06 17.88
N LEU A 34 -21.73 16.16 16.89
CA LEU A 34 -20.95 16.43 15.69
C LEU A 34 -21.69 17.41 14.76
N GLN A 35 -21.05 18.53 14.44
CA GLN A 35 -21.58 19.51 13.49
C GLN A 35 -21.71 18.87 12.10
N GLY A 36 -22.81 19.15 11.40
CA GLY A 36 -22.98 18.75 10.01
C GLY A 36 -22.08 19.54 9.06
N GLU A 37 -21.94 19.05 7.82
CA GLU A 37 -21.14 19.73 6.79
C GLU A 37 -21.69 21.14 6.46
N ASN A 38 -23.02 21.31 6.47
CA ASN A 38 -23.67 22.59 6.22
C ASN A 38 -23.51 23.58 7.38
N ASP A 39 -23.59 23.11 8.63
CA ASP A 39 -23.44 23.97 9.82
C ASP A 39 -22.02 24.52 9.94
N THR A 40 -21.05 23.75 9.43
CA THR A 40 -19.64 24.09 9.48
C THR A 40 -19.35 25.37 8.67
N ILE A 41 -19.92 25.51 7.48
CA ILE A 41 -19.64 26.64 6.58
C ILE A 41 -20.14 27.98 7.15
N ASN A 42 -21.16 27.96 8.01
CA ASN A 42 -21.79 29.17 8.53
C ASN A 42 -20.96 29.92 9.58
N GLN A 43 -19.83 29.36 10.02
CA GLN A 43 -18.95 29.99 11.01
C GLN A 43 -17.63 30.40 10.35
N THR A 44 -17.12 31.58 10.69
CA THR A 44 -15.84 32.08 10.17
C THR A 44 -14.69 31.22 10.68
N PRO A 45 -13.82 30.69 9.79
CA PRO A 45 -12.67 29.89 10.20
C PRO A 45 -11.68 30.67 11.06
N SER A 46 -11.09 29.99 12.04
CA SER A 46 -9.96 30.53 12.80
C SER A 46 -8.67 30.52 11.97
N ARG A 47 -7.67 31.31 12.37
CA ARG A 47 -6.35 31.33 11.71
C ARG A 47 -5.67 29.95 11.72
N GLU A 48 -5.91 29.15 12.76
CA GLU A 48 -5.38 27.80 12.84
C GLU A 48 -6.10 26.85 11.89
N GLU A 49 -7.43 26.95 11.77
CA GLU A 49 -8.20 26.23 10.75
C GLU A 49 -7.73 26.57 9.33
N GLU A 50 -7.45 27.85 9.03
CA GLU A 50 -6.91 28.27 7.73
C GLU A 50 -5.56 27.63 7.42
N ARG A 51 -4.67 27.52 8.42
CA ARG A 51 -3.37 26.83 8.26
C ARG A 51 -3.56 25.34 8.01
N LEU A 52 -4.46 24.71 8.76
CA LEU A 52 -4.79 23.29 8.60
C LEU A 52 -5.43 23.02 7.23
N LEU A 53 -6.28 23.92 6.72
CA LEU A 53 -6.84 23.82 5.37
C LEU A 53 -5.74 23.77 4.30
N VAL A 54 -4.76 24.68 4.37
CA VAL A 54 -3.62 24.70 3.43
C VAL A 54 -2.79 23.41 3.54
N SER A 55 -2.47 22.99 4.78
CA SER A 55 -1.71 21.76 5.03
C SER A 55 -2.44 20.52 4.50
N ASN A 56 -3.74 20.39 4.82
CA ASN A 56 -4.56 19.27 4.40
C ASN A 56 -4.77 19.24 2.88
N ALA A 57 -4.91 20.40 2.23
CA ALA A 57 -5.00 20.50 0.77
C ALA A 57 -3.72 19.99 0.08
N SER A 58 -2.54 20.22 0.68
CA SER A 58 -1.28 19.66 0.18
C SER A 58 -1.26 18.12 0.25
N VAL A 59 -1.67 17.55 1.39
CA VAL A 59 -1.80 16.09 1.55
C VAL A 59 -2.80 15.51 0.55
N MET A 60 -3.95 16.19 0.38
CA MET A 60 -4.99 15.77 -0.54
C MET A 60 -4.50 15.75 -1.99
N THR A 61 -3.79 16.81 -2.41
CA THR A 61 -3.20 16.91 -3.76
C THR A 61 -2.20 15.77 -4.01
N ALA A 62 -1.33 15.47 -3.04
CA ALA A 62 -0.36 14.39 -3.17
C ALA A 62 -1.04 13.01 -3.27
N LEU A 63 -2.05 12.75 -2.44
CA LEU A 63 -2.84 11.52 -2.49
C LEU A 63 -3.65 11.39 -3.79
N GLU A 64 -4.21 12.49 -4.30
CA GLU A 64 -4.93 12.50 -5.57
C GLU A 64 -4.00 12.22 -6.75
N ASN A 65 -2.82 12.84 -6.77
CA ASN A 65 -1.78 12.56 -7.76
C ASN A 65 -1.40 11.08 -7.74
N LEU A 66 -1.16 10.52 -6.54
CA LEU A 66 -0.83 9.11 -6.36
C LEU A 66 -1.98 8.19 -6.83
N PHE A 67 -3.22 8.48 -6.44
CA PHE A 67 -4.39 7.71 -6.83
C PHE A 67 -4.62 7.74 -8.35
N SER A 68 -4.56 8.93 -8.94
CA SER A 68 -4.73 9.13 -10.37
C SER A 68 -3.66 8.37 -11.12
N TRP A 69 -2.40 8.52 -10.72
CA TRP A 69 -1.29 7.81 -11.33
C TRP A 69 -1.44 6.28 -11.20
N SER A 70 -1.85 5.77 -10.04
CA SER A 70 -1.93 4.32 -9.83
C SER A 70 -3.17 3.67 -10.44
N THR A 71 -4.23 4.44 -10.72
CA THR A 71 -5.58 3.90 -10.96
C THR A 71 -6.27 4.48 -12.19
N LYS A 72 -6.08 5.78 -12.47
CA LYS A 72 -6.73 6.49 -13.58
C LYS A 72 -5.86 6.49 -14.83
N ASP A 73 -4.64 7.00 -14.71
CA ASP A 73 -3.71 7.17 -15.82
C ASP A 73 -2.28 6.99 -15.32
N ARG A 74 -1.73 5.80 -15.56
CA ARG A 74 -0.35 5.48 -15.23
C ARG A 74 0.67 6.30 -16.02
N THR A 75 0.31 6.94 -17.12
CA THR A 75 1.28 7.75 -17.89
C THR A 75 1.56 9.12 -17.28
N CYS A 76 0.78 9.56 -16.28
CA CYS A 76 0.90 10.88 -15.67
C CYS A 76 1.11 10.79 -14.15
N ARG A 77 2.15 11.49 -13.63
CA ARG A 77 2.44 11.56 -12.19
C ARG A 77 1.61 12.63 -11.45
N THR A 78 0.91 13.47 -12.19
CA THR A 78 -0.05 14.45 -11.65
C THR A 78 -1.46 13.97 -11.91
N SER A 79 -2.42 14.45 -11.13
CA SER A 79 -3.82 14.09 -11.28
C SER A 79 -4.32 14.42 -12.68
N THR A 80 -4.94 13.42 -13.30
CA THR A 80 -5.70 13.51 -14.55
C THR A 80 -7.18 13.21 -14.30
N LEU A 81 -7.60 13.25 -13.02
CA LEU A 81 -9.00 13.13 -12.68
C LEU A 81 -9.77 14.29 -13.32
N SER A 82 -10.95 13.99 -13.85
CA SER A 82 -11.89 15.03 -14.24
C SER A 82 -12.28 15.85 -13.01
N HIS A 83 -12.82 17.06 -13.21
CA HIS A 83 -13.29 17.88 -12.10
C HIS A 83 -14.29 17.12 -11.20
N ILE A 84 -15.21 16.35 -11.79
CA ILE A 84 -16.22 15.59 -11.04
C ILE A 84 -15.57 14.43 -10.27
N GLU A 85 -14.62 13.71 -10.89
CA GLU A 85 -13.89 12.63 -10.24
C GLU A 85 -13.05 13.14 -9.06
N SER A 86 -12.36 14.27 -9.22
CA SER A 86 -11.60 14.93 -8.15
C SER A 86 -12.51 15.33 -7.00
N VAL A 87 -13.68 15.93 -7.25
CA VAL A 87 -14.65 16.24 -6.19
C VAL A 87 -15.10 15.00 -5.42
N ARG A 88 -15.42 13.89 -6.12
CA ARG A 88 -15.79 12.62 -5.47
C ARG A 88 -14.63 12.08 -4.61
N PHE A 89 -13.41 12.10 -5.16
CA PHE A 89 -12.20 11.66 -4.49
C PHE A 89 -11.96 12.47 -3.20
N GLN A 90 -11.82 13.78 -3.32
CA GLN A 90 -11.45 14.65 -2.20
C GLN A 90 -12.51 14.63 -1.11
N ARG A 91 -13.80 14.67 -1.47
CA ARG A 91 -14.91 14.63 -0.52
C ARG A 91 -14.91 13.34 0.31
N ALA A 92 -14.76 12.18 -0.34
CA ALA A 92 -14.70 10.90 0.35
C ALA A 92 -13.43 10.76 1.19
N MET A 93 -12.29 11.26 0.70
CA MET A 93 -11.01 11.23 1.42
C MET A 93 -11.03 12.14 2.66
N TYR A 94 -11.60 13.35 2.60
CA TYR A 94 -11.77 14.21 3.77
C TYR A 94 -12.67 13.60 4.84
N ARG A 95 -13.75 12.92 4.43
CA ARG A 95 -14.63 12.20 5.36
C ARG A 95 -13.93 11.02 6.03
N LEU A 96 -13.18 10.24 5.26
CA LEU A 96 -12.35 9.17 5.79
C LEU A 96 -11.31 9.72 6.79
N TRP A 97 -10.64 10.82 6.44
CA TRP A 97 -9.68 11.46 7.34
C TRP A 97 -10.35 11.98 8.62
N LEU A 98 -11.54 12.57 8.50
CA LEU A 98 -12.31 13.00 9.66
C LEU A 98 -12.62 11.81 10.58
N MET A 99 -12.96 10.63 10.04
CA MET A 99 -13.11 9.43 10.85
C MET A 99 -11.84 9.06 11.60
N SER A 100 -10.68 9.09 10.95
CA SER A 100 -9.39 8.86 11.64
C SER A 100 -9.12 9.88 12.74
N VAL A 101 -9.59 11.13 12.61
CA VAL A 101 -9.46 12.14 13.68
C VAL A 101 -10.42 11.87 14.83
N LEU A 102 -11.67 11.50 14.53
CA LEU A 102 -12.72 11.30 15.52
C LEU A 102 -12.61 9.97 16.27
N PHE A 103 -12.10 8.93 15.61
CA PHE A 103 -12.08 7.56 16.13
C PHE A 103 -10.68 6.94 16.11
N GLY A 104 -9.64 7.68 15.69
CA GLY A 104 -8.27 7.19 15.64
C GLY A 104 -7.43 7.51 16.88
N PRO A 105 -6.08 7.40 16.80
CA PRO A 105 -5.18 7.36 17.96
C PRO A 105 -5.34 8.55 18.89
N ARG A 106 -5.63 9.73 18.34
CA ARG A 106 -5.79 10.96 19.11
C ARG A 106 -6.90 10.86 20.15
N ARG A 107 -8.05 10.26 19.81
CA ARG A 107 -9.15 10.08 20.78
C ARG A 107 -8.71 9.13 21.89
N PHE A 108 -8.00 8.06 21.55
CA PHE A 108 -7.47 7.11 22.53
C PHE A 108 -6.47 7.75 23.49
N MET A 109 -5.53 8.55 22.97
CA MET A 109 -4.55 9.25 23.80
C MET A 109 -5.15 10.29 24.73
N LEU A 110 -6.24 10.96 24.33
CA LEU A 110 -6.86 12.02 25.12
C LEU A 110 -7.82 11.54 26.19
N THR A 111 -8.36 10.32 26.07
CA THR A 111 -9.53 9.91 26.87
C THR A 111 -9.26 8.83 27.91
N ARG A 112 -8.16 8.06 27.85
CA ARG A 112 -8.06 6.84 28.66
C ARG A 112 -6.66 6.54 29.20
N SER A 113 -6.64 5.95 30.40
CA SER A 113 -5.43 5.31 30.95
C SER A 113 -5.25 3.92 30.36
N TYR A 114 -3.99 3.45 30.26
CA TYR A 114 -3.66 2.15 29.69
C TYR A 114 -4.34 0.97 30.43
N ASP A 115 -4.50 1.09 31.76
CA ASP A 115 -5.08 0.05 32.60
C ASP A 115 -6.60 -0.14 32.37
N GLU A 116 -7.33 0.94 32.03
CA GLU A 116 -8.77 0.88 31.73
C GLU A 116 -9.06 0.19 30.40
N LEU A 117 -8.18 0.36 29.41
CA LEU A 117 -8.33 -0.20 28.06
C LEU A 117 -8.25 -1.73 28.07
N ILE A 118 -7.38 -2.30 28.90
CA ILE A 118 -7.18 -3.76 28.96
C ILE A 118 -8.40 -4.45 29.59
N GLN A 119 -9.02 -3.84 30.59
CA GLN A 119 -10.11 -4.48 31.35
C GLN A 119 -11.45 -4.51 30.61
N ASN A 120 -11.71 -3.54 29.70
CA ASN A 120 -13.00 -3.38 29.02
C ASN A 120 -12.91 -3.47 27.49
N ARG A 121 -11.83 -4.03 26.96
CA ARG A 121 -11.46 -3.99 25.53
C ARG A 121 -12.59 -4.34 24.56
N GLU A 122 -13.30 -5.45 24.80
CA GLU A 122 -14.38 -5.92 23.92
C GLU A 122 -15.57 -4.94 23.89
N LEU A 123 -16.05 -4.52 25.06
CA LEU A 123 -17.14 -3.55 25.19
C LEU A 123 -16.78 -2.20 24.56
N GLU A 124 -15.53 -1.79 24.68
CA GLU A 124 -15.04 -0.55 24.10
C GLU A 124 -14.92 -0.62 22.58
N LEU A 125 -14.51 -1.77 22.04
CA LEU A 125 -14.45 -2.02 20.60
C LEU A 125 -15.85 -2.03 19.99
N GLU A 126 -16.80 -2.73 20.61
CA GLU A 126 -18.21 -2.74 20.18
C GLU A 126 -18.81 -1.34 20.19
N LYS A 127 -18.59 -0.58 21.27
CA LYS A 127 -19.03 0.81 21.35
C LYS A 127 -18.39 1.67 20.25
N SER A 128 -17.09 1.50 20.00
CA SER A 128 -16.38 2.21 18.92
C SER A 128 -16.96 1.89 17.53
N TRP A 129 -17.34 0.64 17.29
CA TRP A 129 -17.98 0.24 16.03
C TRP A 129 -19.38 0.83 15.88
N GLU A 130 -20.20 0.83 16.93
CA GLU A 130 -21.54 1.43 16.91
C GLU A 130 -21.47 2.95 16.71
N ASP A 131 -20.51 3.59 17.37
CA ASP A 131 -20.19 5.00 17.21
C ASP A 131 -19.82 5.31 15.72
N GLN A 132 -18.89 4.53 15.16
CA GLN A 132 -18.48 4.69 13.76
C GLN A 132 -19.65 4.43 12.79
N LYS A 133 -20.49 3.43 13.08
CA LYS A 133 -21.68 3.11 12.29
C LYS A 133 -22.66 4.29 12.29
N THR A 134 -23.01 4.81 13.46
CA THR A 134 -23.93 5.96 13.61
C THR A 134 -23.42 7.18 12.83
N PHE A 135 -22.11 7.44 12.86
CA PHE A 135 -21.51 8.50 12.04
C PHE A 135 -21.67 8.23 10.53
N LEU A 136 -21.38 7.00 10.09
CA LEU A 136 -21.41 6.60 8.69
C LEU A 136 -22.82 6.52 8.11
N GLU A 137 -23.83 6.22 8.93
CA GLU A 137 -25.22 6.12 8.50
C GLU A 137 -25.77 7.42 7.91
N GLN A 138 -25.17 8.55 8.28
CA GLN A 138 -25.52 9.88 7.76
C GLN A 138 -25.23 10.03 6.25
N PHE A 139 -24.39 9.15 5.67
CA PHE A 139 -24.03 9.23 4.26
C PHE A 139 -24.87 8.28 3.38
N PRO A 140 -25.26 8.69 2.16
CA PRO A 140 -25.87 7.80 1.17
C PRO A 140 -24.96 6.62 0.79
N SER A 141 -25.55 5.50 0.38
CA SER A 141 -24.80 4.28 0.01
C SER A 141 -23.74 4.50 -1.08
N GLN A 142 -24.00 5.38 -2.05
CA GLN A 142 -23.02 5.71 -3.09
C GLN A 142 -21.78 6.39 -2.50
N GLU A 143 -21.94 7.24 -1.50
CA GLU A 143 -20.82 7.94 -0.86
C GLU A 143 -20.04 7.00 0.07
N LEU A 144 -20.72 6.06 0.72
CA LEU A 144 -20.08 4.98 1.47
C LEU A 144 -19.25 4.05 0.58
N LEU A 145 -19.73 3.76 -0.64
CA LEU A 145 -18.92 3.05 -1.64
C LEU A 145 -17.66 3.84 -2.00
N GLN A 146 -17.76 5.15 -2.17
CA GLN A 146 -16.60 6.01 -2.41
C GLN A 146 -15.60 5.96 -1.26
N ILE A 147 -16.06 6.10 -0.01
CA ILE A 147 -15.21 6.00 1.18
C ILE A 147 -14.52 4.64 1.26
N ARG A 148 -15.26 3.54 1.09
CA ARG A 148 -14.71 2.17 1.14
C ARG A 148 -13.65 1.92 0.07
N LYS A 149 -13.87 2.40 -1.17
CA LYS A 149 -12.87 2.24 -2.25
C LYS A 149 -11.60 3.06 -1.97
N LEU A 150 -11.72 4.28 -1.46
CA LEU A 150 -10.54 5.08 -1.10
C LEU A 150 -9.81 4.53 0.13
N ALA A 151 -10.53 3.92 1.07
CA ALA A 151 -9.90 3.16 2.15
C ALA A 151 -9.03 2.03 1.61
N TRP A 152 -9.55 1.24 0.65
CA TRP A 152 -8.76 0.19 0.01
C TRP A 152 -7.52 0.75 -0.71
N PHE A 153 -7.64 1.89 -1.39
CA PHE A 153 -6.49 2.58 -1.98
C PHE A 153 -5.43 2.95 -0.93
N LEU A 154 -5.85 3.50 0.22
CA LEU A 154 -4.94 3.84 1.32
C LEU A 154 -4.28 2.60 1.92
N LEU A 155 -5.00 1.47 2.06
CA LEU A 155 -4.44 0.20 2.51
C LEU A 155 -3.34 -0.32 1.57
N LEU A 156 -3.59 -0.28 0.27
CA LEU A 156 -2.59 -0.64 -0.75
C LEU A 156 -1.37 0.29 -0.68
N THR A 157 -1.59 1.58 -0.41
CA THR A 157 -0.54 2.57 -0.24
C THR A 157 0.29 2.33 1.03
N ALA A 158 -0.34 1.97 2.14
CA ALA A 158 0.36 1.61 3.38
C ALA A 158 1.14 0.30 3.24
N THR A 159 0.55 -0.70 2.56
CA THR A 159 1.22 -1.97 2.26
C THR A 159 2.46 -1.75 1.40
N TRP A 160 2.45 -0.74 0.52
CA TRP A 160 3.65 -0.34 -0.22
C TRP A 160 4.79 0.01 0.72
N ALA A 161 4.53 0.79 1.78
CA ALA A 161 5.55 1.21 2.73
C ALA A 161 6.10 0.03 3.53
N VAL A 162 5.25 -0.93 3.92
CA VAL A 162 5.69 -2.17 4.59
C VAL A 162 6.68 -2.95 3.72
N ILE A 163 6.30 -3.16 2.46
CA ILE A 163 7.14 -3.89 1.50
C ILE A 163 8.44 -3.10 1.23
N ALA A 164 8.33 -1.78 1.10
CA ALA A 164 9.47 -0.89 0.87
C ALA A 164 10.51 -1.00 1.98
N GLU A 165 10.08 -1.07 3.24
CA GLU A 165 10.94 -1.23 4.41
C GLU A 165 11.57 -2.64 4.51
N GLY A 166 11.26 -3.54 3.56
CA GLY A 166 11.76 -4.90 3.55
C GLY A 166 10.96 -5.87 4.43
N ARG A 167 9.91 -5.39 5.11
CA ARG A 167 9.04 -6.23 5.94
C ARG A 167 8.10 -7.04 5.05
N GLU A 168 7.75 -8.24 5.49
CA GLU A 168 6.68 -9.01 4.85
C GLU A 168 5.33 -8.46 5.29
N PRO A 169 4.39 -8.18 4.36
CA PRO A 169 3.02 -7.89 4.74
C PRO A 169 2.49 -9.10 5.51
N ASN A 170 2.24 -8.92 6.80
CA ASN A 170 1.75 -10.01 7.63
C ASN A 170 0.25 -10.16 7.39
N TYR A 171 -0.12 -10.83 6.28
CA TYR A 171 -1.52 -11.05 5.89
C TYR A 171 -2.33 -11.84 6.95
N ALA A 172 -1.66 -12.45 7.92
CA ALA A 172 -2.29 -13.20 9.00
C ALA A 172 -2.93 -12.32 10.09
N TYR A 173 -2.61 -11.02 10.12
CA TYR A 173 -3.06 -10.10 11.15
C TYR A 173 -3.85 -8.95 10.52
N GLU A 174 -4.94 -8.51 11.17
CA GLU A 174 -5.88 -7.48 10.70
C GLU A 174 -5.29 -6.05 10.80
N TRP A 175 -4.04 -5.85 10.35
CA TRP A 175 -3.34 -4.56 10.34
C TRP A 175 -4.01 -3.51 9.44
N ASP A 176 -4.94 -3.93 8.58
CA ASP A 176 -5.63 -3.03 7.66
C ASP A 176 -6.31 -1.87 8.42
N GLY A 177 -7.00 -2.19 9.51
CA GLY A 177 -7.66 -1.17 10.31
C GLY A 177 -6.69 -0.15 10.92
N MET A 178 -5.47 -0.56 11.25
CA MET A 178 -4.46 0.31 11.87
C MET A 178 -4.02 1.45 10.96
N TYR A 179 -3.82 1.20 9.68
CA TYR A 179 -3.38 2.26 8.77
C TYR A 179 -4.44 3.34 8.64
N LEU A 180 -5.69 2.92 8.44
CA LEU A 180 -6.85 3.82 8.33
C LEU A 180 -7.11 4.55 9.64
N PHE A 181 -6.84 3.90 10.77
CA PHE A 181 -6.92 4.48 12.10
C PHE A 181 -5.93 5.65 12.26
N ALA A 182 -4.68 5.49 11.83
CA ALA A 182 -3.67 6.57 11.84
C ALA A 182 -4.01 7.73 10.87
N GLY A 183 -4.66 7.40 9.76
CA GLY A 183 -5.24 8.35 8.82
C GLY A 183 -4.36 8.75 7.64
N PRO A 184 -4.94 9.43 6.63
CA PRO A 184 -4.32 9.59 5.31
C PRO A 184 -2.94 10.27 5.30
N HIS A 185 -2.74 11.31 6.11
CA HIS A 185 -1.45 12.01 6.19
C HIS A 185 -0.30 11.14 6.70
N ILE A 186 -0.55 10.23 7.64
CA ILE A 186 0.47 9.30 8.13
C ILE A 186 0.79 8.27 7.05
N ILE A 187 -0.25 7.74 6.39
CA ILE A 187 -0.07 6.79 5.27
C ILE A 187 0.76 7.42 4.15
N LEU A 188 0.49 8.68 3.78
CA LEU A 188 1.26 9.40 2.78
C LEU A 188 2.73 9.51 3.20
N ARG A 189 3.03 9.89 4.45
CA ARG A 189 4.41 9.96 4.95
C ARG A 189 5.10 8.60 4.94
N CYS A 190 4.41 7.54 5.35
CA CYS A 190 4.95 6.18 5.26
C CYS A 190 5.33 5.81 3.81
N TYR A 191 4.49 6.20 2.85
CA TYR A 191 4.74 6.00 1.43
C TYR A 191 5.91 6.85 0.92
N GLU A 192 5.99 8.12 1.28
CA GLU A 192 7.06 9.02 0.83
C GLU A 192 8.43 8.59 1.39
N ASP A 193 8.48 8.21 2.66
CA ASP A 193 9.72 7.84 3.36
C ASP A 193 10.04 6.34 3.28
N ALA A 194 9.19 5.53 2.63
CA ALA A 194 9.39 4.09 2.49
C ALA A 194 9.59 3.35 3.82
N THR A 195 8.86 3.77 4.85
CA THR A 195 9.01 3.30 6.24
C THR A 195 7.69 3.28 6.99
N MET A 196 7.52 2.35 7.91
CA MET A 196 6.38 2.29 8.81
C MET A 196 6.60 3.05 10.13
N SER A 197 7.75 3.71 10.30
CA SER A 197 8.11 4.41 11.55
C SER A 197 7.21 5.58 11.92
N HIS A 198 6.37 6.07 11.00
CA HIS A 198 5.41 7.15 11.29
C HIS A 198 4.13 6.67 11.95
N LEU A 199 3.90 5.36 11.99
CA LEU A 199 2.75 4.81 12.69
C LEU A 199 2.95 4.86 14.20
N PRO A 200 1.87 5.10 14.97
CA PRO A 200 1.91 5.08 16.42
C PRO A 200 1.91 3.63 16.96
N MET A 201 2.92 2.85 16.57
CA MET A 201 3.02 1.40 16.85
C MET A 201 3.12 1.07 18.34
N ASP A 202 3.65 2.00 19.15
CA ASP A 202 3.93 1.77 20.58
C ASP A 202 2.67 1.55 21.44
N TYR A 203 1.48 1.73 20.85
CA TYR A 203 0.19 1.71 21.57
C TYR A 203 -0.78 0.64 21.08
N LEU A 204 -0.35 -0.27 20.20
CA LEU A 204 -1.26 -1.10 19.42
C LEU A 204 -0.94 -2.59 19.62
N ASP A 205 -1.80 -3.27 20.36
CA ASP A 205 -1.82 -4.73 20.55
C ASP A 205 -2.75 -5.39 19.51
N ASP A 206 -2.48 -6.65 19.13
CA ASP A 206 -3.08 -7.33 17.95
C ASP A 206 -4.61 -7.26 17.77
N ASP A 207 -5.39 -6.92 18.82
CA ASP A 207 -6.85 -6.75 18.80
C ASP A 207 -7.32 -5.38 19.34
N GLY A 208 -6.52 -4.33 19.11
CA GLY A 208 -6.78 -2.98 19.61
C GLY A 208 -8.00 -2.30 18.96
N PRO A 209 -8.27 -1.03 19.28
CA PRO A 209 -9.43 -0.28 18.80
C PRO A 209 -9.49 -0.04 17.28
N TYR A 210 -8.40 -0.35 16.59
CA TYR A 210 -8.29 -0.30 15.15
C TYR A 210 -8.78 -1.57 14.47
N THR A 211 -9.08 -2.64 15.22
CA THR A 211 -9.59 -3.90 14.69
C THR A 211 -10.85 -3.65 13.86
N LYS A 212 -10.79 -4.03 12.58
CA LYS A 212 -11.84 -3.78 11.57
C LYS A 212 -12.35 -2.34 11.51
N PHE A 213 -11.50 -1.38 11.86
CA PHE A 213 -11.78 0.05 11.74
C PHE A 213 -12.28 0.35 10.33
N LEU A 214 -13.39 1.09 10.23
CA LEU A 214 -14.12 1.39 8.99
C LEU A 214 -14.76 0.17 8.28
N GLU A 215 -14.06 -0.97 8.20
CA GLU A 215 -14.52 -2.19 7.50
C GLU A 215 -15.79 -2.74 8.12
N HIS A 216 -15.79 -2.99 9.43
CA HIS A 216 -16.93 -3.55 10.15
C HIS A 216 -18.20 -2.67 10.03
N PRO A 217 -18.18 -1.37 10.39
CA PRO A 217 -19.39 -0.55 10.33
C PRO A 217 -19.91 -0.37 8.90
N ILE A 218 -19.05 -0.19 7.89
CA ILE A 218 -19.51 -0.11 6.49
C ILE A 218 -20.15 -1.43 6.04
N THR A 219 -19.53 -2.56 6.37
CA THR A 219 -20.04 -3.89 5.99
C THR A 219 -21.43 -4.15 6.62
N GLN A 220 -21.65 -3.71 7.86
CA GLN A 220 -22.98 -3.79 8.50
C GLN A 220 -24.01 -2.91 7.79
N ILE A 221 -23.69 -1.64 7.53
CA ILE A 221 -24.59 -0.71 6.83
C ILE A 221 -24.95 -1.23 5.44
N PHE A 222 -23.99 -1.79 4.70
CA PHE A 222 -24.24 -2.36 3.38
C PHE A 222 -25.17 -3.57 3.44
N ARG A 223 -25.02 -4.43 4.45
CA ARG A 223 -25.92 -5.56 4.68
C ARG A 223 -27.35 -5.08 4.96
N GLU A 224 -27.51 -4.09 5.84
CA GLU A 224 -28.81 -3.53 6.20
C GLU A 224 -29.49 -2.83 5.03
N ARG A 225 -28.72 -2.08 4.23
CA ARG A 225 -29.19 -1.36 3.04
C ARG A 225 -29.24 -2.23 1.78
N GLN A 226 -28.86 -3.51 1.86
CA GLN A 226 -28.77 -4.45 0.74
C GLN A 226 -27.95 -3.90 -0.45
N VAL A 227 -26.86 -3.22 -0.15
CA VAL A 227 -25.98 -2.62 -1.16
C VAL A 227 -25.13 -3.72 -1.80
N THR A 228 -25.20 -3.83 -3.13
CA THR A 228 -24.31 -4.71 -3.91
C THR A 228 -23.07 -3.93 -4.32
N GLU A 229 -21.89 -4.42 -3.95
CA GLU A 229 -20.64 -3.82 -4.40
C GLU A 229 -20.40 -4.10 -5.90
N PRO A 230 -19.98 -3.09 -6.68
CA PRO A 230 -19.62 -3.32 -8.07
C PRO A 230 -18.36 -4.18 -8.16
N PHE A 231 -18.39 -5.15 -9.09
CA PHE A 231 -17.25 -6.01 -9.40
C PHE A 231 -16.04 -5.22 -9.92
N ASN A 232 -16.29 -4.11 -10.63
CA ASN A 232 -15.26 -3.25 -11.20
C ASN A 232 -14.78 -2.18 -10.21
N GLY A 233 -13.90 -2.59 -9.28
CA GLY A 233 -12.98 -1.73 -8.52
C GLY A 233 -13.44 -0.29 -8.25
N TYR A 234 -12.98 0.66 -9.08
CA TYR A 234 -13.19 2.10 -8.91
C TYR A 234 -14.12 2.76 -9.96
N VAL A 235 -14.35 2.08 -11.09
CA VAL A 235 -15.14 2.61 -12.21
C VAL A 235 -16.62 2.62 -11.85
N GLY A 236 -17.29 3.74 -12.07
CA GLY A 236 -18.68 3.98 -11.66
C GLY A 236 -18.84 4.33 -10.18
N VAL A 237 -17.76 4.38 -9.40
CA VAL A 237 -17.77 4.78 -7.99
C VAL A 237 -17.03 6.10 -7.79
N ILE A 238 -15.74 6.11 -8.12
CA ILE A 238 -14.87 7.30 -8.10
C ILE A 238 -14.62 7.77 -9.53
N LEU A 239 -14.19 6.83 -10.39
CA LEU A 239 -13.77 7.09 -11.76
C LEU A 239 -14.91 6.87 -12.76
N ASP A 240 -15.00 7.71 -13.78
CA ASP A 240 -15.90 7.56 -14.92
C ASP A 240 -15.25 6.69 -16.02
N ASP A 241 -13.93 6.79 -16.19
CA ASP A 241 -13.12 6.00 -17.13
C ASP A 241 -11.68 5.77 -16.61
N ILE A 242 -10.93 4.87 -17.24
CA ILE A 242 -9.52 4.58 -16.92
C ILE A 242 -8.70 4.58 -18.22
N HIS A 243 -7.66 5.40 -18.27
CA HIS A 243 -6.74 5.44 -19.39
C HIS A 243 -5.87 4.18 -19.40
N GLY A 244 -5.87 3.47 -20.53
CA GLY A 244 -5.13 2.23 -20.69
C GLY A 244 -5.81 1.01 -20.06
N LEU A 245 -7.11 1.07 -19.75
CA LEU A 245 -7.90 -0.07 -19.25
C LEU A 245 -7.85 -1.29 -20.18
N HIS A 246 -7.75 -1.04 -21.48
CA HIS A 246 -7.71 -2.08 -22.53
C HIS A 246 -6.31 -2.33 -23.07
N ASP A 247 -5.30 -1.75 -22.45
CA ASP A 247 -3.94 -2.00 -22.84
C ASP A 247 -3.59 -3.46 -22.59
N ARG A 248 -2.71 -4.00 -23.44
CA ARG A 248 -2.26 -5.39 -23.38
C ARG A 248 -0.80 -5.46 -22.99
N CYS A 249 -0.45 -6.54 -22.29
CA CYS A 249 0.95 -6.83 -22.02
C CYS A 249 1.68 -6.98 -23.35
N THR A 250 2.76 -6.23 -23.57
CA THR A 250 3.55 -6.30 -24.81
C THR A 250 4.06 -7.72 -25.06
N ILE A 251 4.27 -8.50 -23.99
CA ILE A 251 4.88 -9.83 -24.06
C ILE A 251 3.84 -10.92 -24.26
N SER A 252 2.81 -10.96 -23.42
CA SER A 252 1.84 -12.06 -23.43
C SER A 252 0.55 -11.73 -24.18
N GLY A 253 0.31 -10.47 -24.54
CA GLY A 253 -0.91 -10.01 -25.22
C GLY A 253 -2.18 -10.04 -24.34
N PHE A 254 -2.09 -10.54 -23.11
CA PHE A 254 -3.21 -10.61 -22.18
C PHE A 254 -3.62 -9.22 -21.72
N LEU A 255 -4.95 -9.02 -21.66
CA LEU A 255 -5.58 -7.96 -20.89
C LEU A 255 -5.40 -8.35 -19.42
N ASN A 256 -4.47 -7.69 -18.76
CA ASN A 256 -4.35 -7.79 -17.32
C ASN A 256 -3.90 -6.44 -16.81
N GLN A 257 -4.26 -6.08 -15.58
CA GLN A 257 -3.87 -4.83 -14.94
C GLN A 257 -2.36 -4.61 -15.17
N LEU A 258 -2.01 -3.70 -16.08
CA LEU A 258 -0.65 -3.56 -16.59
C LEU A 258 0.13 -2.68 -15.63
N TYR A 259 1.28 -3.15 -15.19
CA TYR A 259 1.87 -2.59 -13.99
C TYR A 259 2.96 -1.57 -14.26
N THR A 260 3.91 -1.80 -15.16
CA THR A 260 5.07 -0.90 -15.18
C THR A 260 5.85 -0.92 -16.50
N ASN A 261 6.45 0.22 -16.82
CA ASN A 261 7.60 0.39 -17.71
C ASN A 261 8.73 1.11 -16.93
N LEU A 262 9.81 1.56 -17.60
CA LEU A 262 10.94 2.28 -16.98
C LEU A 262 10.53 3.41 -16.00
N THR A 263 9.41 4.09 -16.26
CA THR A 263 8.95 5.21 -15.42
C THR A 263 8.18 4.78 -14.16
N HIS A 264 8.07 3.47 -13.92
CA HIS A 264 7.23 2.86 -12.89
C HIS A 264 7.93 1.77 -12.06
N TRP A 265 9.24 1.59 -12.24
CA TRP A 265 9.95 0.52 -11.53
C TRP A 265 9.99 0.73 -10.01
N ASP A 266 9.87 1.98 -9.55
CA ASP A 266 9.72 2.37 -8.14
C ASP A 266 8.51 1.74 -7.45
N VAL A 267 7.43 1.50 -8.20
CA VAL A 267 6.21 0.84 -7.69
C VAL A 267 6.07 -0.63 -8.08
N LEU A 268 6.98 -1.17 -8.90
CA LEU A 268 6.94 -2.58 -9.29
C LEU A 268 6.98 -3.51 -8.06
N LYS A 269 7.71 -3.10 -7.02
CA LYS A 269 7.90 -3.88 -5.78
C LYS A 269 6.62 -4.31 -5.08
N THR A 270 5.52 -3.58 -5.27
CA THR A 270 4.24 -3.91 -4.62
C THR A 270 3.30 -4.73 -5.47
N LYS A 271 3.63 -4.87 -6.75
CA LYS A 271 2.83 -5.61 -7.72
C LYS A 271 3.39 -7.01 -7.96
N LEU A 272 4.61 -7.26 -7.50
CA LEU A 272 5.24 -8.57 -7.53
C LEU A 272 5.15 -9.23 -6.17
N ASP A 273 4.58 -10.41 -6.15
CA ASP A 273 4.63 -11.27 -4.98
C ASP A 273 6.05 -11.82 -4.82
N ARG A 274 6.66 -11.51 -3.68
CA ARG A 274 8.01 -11.93 -3.34
C ARG A 274 8.19 -13.45 -3.42
N GLY A 275 7.16 -14.23 -3.11
CA GLY A 275 7.21 -15.69 -3.22
C GLY A 275 7.44 -16.19 -4.66
N TYR A 276 7.06 -15.39 -5.67
CA TYR A 276 7.10 -15.79 -7.08
C TYR A 276 8.28 -15.19 -7.88
N ILE A 277 9.02 -14.24 -7.32
CA ILE A 277 10.18 -13.61 -8.00
C ILE A 277 11.50 -14.35 -7.77
N TYR A 278 11.61 -15.18 -6.73
CA TYR A 278 12.82 -15.97 -6.51
C TYR A 278 12.81 -17.25 -7.35
N ALA A 279 13.99 -17.64 -7.82
CA ALA A 279 14.18 -18.98 -8.38
C ALA A 279 14.14 -20.02 -7.25
N ARG A 280 12.96 -20.61 -7.05
CA ARG A 280 12.69 -21.73 -6.12
C ARG A 280 13.34 -21.55 -4.73
N ASN A 281 14.42 -22.30 -4.46
CA ASN A 281 14.96 -22.49 -3.12
C ASN A 281 15.96 -21.38 -2.71
N LEU A 282 16.27 -20.42 -3.58
CA LEU A 282 17.23 -19.34 -3.29
C LEU A 282 16.81 -18.46 -2.11
N LEU A 283 15.52 -18.22 -1.90
CA LEU A 283 15.06 -17.45 -0.74
C LEU A 283 15.40 -18.15 0.58
N CYS A 284 15.42 -19.49 0.58
CA CYS A 284 15.76 -20.29 1.75
C CYS A 284 17.28 -20.54 1.90
N ASN A 285 18.10 -20.07 0.97
CA ASN A 285 19.56 -20.17 1.05
C ASN A 285 20.08 -19.10 2.02
N LEU A 286 20.66 -19.50 3.15
CA LEU A 286 21.13 -18.54 4.16
C LEU A 286 22.34 -17.70 3.70
N VAL A 287 23.08 -18.14 2.67
CA VAL A 287 24.22 -17.41 2.10
C VAL A 287 23.74 -16.34 1.11
N GLU A 288 22.82 -16.70 0.22
CA GLU A 288 22.35 -15.80 -0.85
C GLU A 288 21.07 -15.03 -0.51
N GLY A 289 20.24 -15.56 0.39
CA GLY A 289 18.93 -15.00 0.73
C GLY A 289 19.02 -13.61 1.36
N LYS A 290 19.98 -13.36 2.26
CA LYS A 290 20.15 -12.03 2.88
C LYS A 290 20.57 -10.96 1.86
N PRO A 291 21.63 -11.15 1.05
CA PRO A 291 21.98 -10.20 -0.01
C PRO A 291 20.84 -9.95 -1.01
N LEU A 292 20.13 -11.01 -1.43
CA LEU A 292 18.99 -10.89 -2.35
C LEU A 292 17.84 -10.09 -1.73
N SER A 293 17.51 -10.37 -0.47
CA SER A 293 16.49 -9.62 0.27
C SER A 293 16.87 -8.15 0.43
N GLN A 294 18.14 -7.85 0.74
CA GLN A 294 18.65 -6.48 0.81
C GLN A 294 18.54 -5.75 -0.52
N ALA A 295 18.86 -6.41 -1.63
CA ALA A 295 18.70 -5.82 -2.97
C ALA A 295 17.24 -5.48 -3.28
N LEU A 296 16.31 -6.36 -2.89
CA LEU A 296 14.87 -6.17 -3.07
C LEU A 296 14.25 -5.16 -2.08
N GLY A 297 14.96 -4.79 -1.02
CA GLY A 297 14.63 -3.65 -0.15
C GLY A 297 15.23 -2.32 -0.63
N GLY A 298 16.10 -2.34 -1.64
CA GLY A 298 16.81 -1.15 -2.14
C GLY A 298 16.08 -0.41 -3.27
N ASP A 299 16.86 0.29 -4.09
CA ASP A 299 16.37 1.01 -5.27
C ASP A 299 15.99 0.01 -6.39
N TRP A 300 14.69 -0.20 -6.58
CA TRP A 300 14.15 -1.07 -7.61
C TRP A 300 14.42 -0.58 -9.03
N SER A 301 14.49 0.73 -9.25
CA SER A 301 14.80 1.27 -10.57
C SER A 301 16.22 0.89 -10.97
N LYS A 302 17.17 1.03 -10.04
CA LYS A 302 18.55 0.57 -10.22
C LYS A 302 18.62 -0.95 -10.40
N LEU A 303 17.97 -1.73 -9.53
CA LEU A 303 17.97 -3.19 -9.59
C LEU A 303 17.45 -3.69 -10.95
N VAL A 304 16.26 -3.26 -11.36
CA VAL A 304 15.66 -3.68 -12.64
C VAL A 304 16.55 -3.26 -13.81
N ASN A 305 17.10 -2.04 -13.78
CA ASN A 305 18.02 -1.56 -14.81
C ASN A 305 19.24 -2.48 -14.99
N GLU A 306 19.86 -2.90 -13.88
CA GLU A 306 21.00 -3.81 -13.89
C GLU A 306 20.58 -5.24 -14.30
N MET A 307 19.42 -5.71 -13.88
CA MET A 307 18.88 -7.01 -14.29
C MET A 307 18.68 -7.08 -15.81
N PHE A 308 18.23 -6.01 -16.47
CA PHE A 308 18.14 -5.99 -17.93
C PHE A 308 19.50 -6.24 -18.60
N ALA A 309 20.62 -5.89 -17.99
CA ALA A 309 21.95 -6.18 -18.52
C ALA A 309 22.37 -7.66 -18.36
N CYS A 310 21.69 -8.40 -17.48
CA CYS A 310 21.97 -9.80 -17.14
C CYS A 310 20.88 -10.78 -17.63
N ARG A 311 19.92 -10.31 -18.43
CA ARG A 311 18.78 -11.11 -18.90
C ARG A 311 19.20 -12.20 -19.89
N SER A 312 18.47 -13.32 -19.94
CA SER A 312 18.67 -14.35 -20.97
C SER A 312 18.20 -13.89 -22.35
N ASP A 313 18.58 -14.70 -23.36
CA ASP A 313 18.13 -14.55 -24.74
C ASP A 313 16.60 -14.62 -24.89
N GLU A 314 15.89 -15.31 -23.99
CA GLU A 314 14.42 -15.35 -23.96
C GLU A 314 13.84 -13.92 -23.85
N TYR A 315 14.52 -13.05 -23.11
CA TYR A 315 14.13 -11.66 -22.88
C TYR A 315 14.90 -10.67 -23.78
N ALA A 316 15.63 -11.12 -24.80
CA ALA A 316 16.47 -10.26 -25.64
C ALA A 316 15.65 -9.13 -26.30
N LYS A 317 14.42 -9.45 -26.73
CA LYS A 317 13.50 -8.53 -27.40
C LYS A 317 12.76 -7.57 -26.46
N TRP A 318 12.83 -7.79 -25.15
CA TRP A 318 12.16 -6.89 -24.20
C TRP A 318 12.84 -5.53 -24.18
N SER A 319 12.03 -4.49 -24.24
CA SER A 319 12.45 -3.10 -24.05
C SER A 319 12.10 -2.63 -22.64
N LYS A 320 12.92 -1.72 -22.10
CA LYS A 320 12.63 -1.05 -20.82
C LYS A 320 11.35 -0.20 -20.88
N GLY A 321 10.93 0.20 -22.08
CA GLY A 321 9.70 0.96 -22.30
C GLY A 321 8.43 0.13 -22.43
N ASP A 322 8.55 -1.21 -22.48
CA ASP A 322 7.39 -2.09 -22.67
C ASP A 322 6.45 -2.06 -21.47
N TRP A 323 5.15 -2.16 -21.74
CA TRP A 323 4.14 -2.36 -20.70
C TRP A 323 3.98 -3.84 -20.43
N VAL A 324 4.44 -4.27 -19.25
CA VAL A 324 4.52 -5.68 -18.88
C VAL A 324 3.62 -5.98 -17.68
N CYS A 325 2.88 -7.08 -17.73
CA CYS A 325 2.02 -7.52 -16.62
C CYS A 325 2.85 -8.15 -15.48
N SER A 326 2.26 -8.26 -14.29
CA SER A 326 2.94 -8.77 -13.09
C SER A 326 3.42 -10.21 -13.28
N HIS A 327 2.66 -11.03 -14.01
CA HIS A 327 3.05 -12.40 -14.31
C HIS A 327 4.35 -12.46 -15.13
N CYS A 328 4.42 -11.69 -16.23
CA CYS A 328 5.63 -11.63 -17.06
C CYS A 328 6.82 -11.07 -16.27
N TRP A 329 6.60 -10.03 -15.45
CA TRP A 329 7.64 -9.53 -14.53
C TRP A 329 8.11 -10.59 -13.54
N SER A 330 7.20 -11.34 -12.91
CA SER A 330 7.57 -12.43 -12.01
C SER A 330 8.42 -13.49 -12.70
N SER A 331 8.11 -13.84 -13.96
CA SER A 331 8.94 -14.74 -14.76
C SER A 331 10.32 -14.15 -15.06
N PHE A 332 10.38 -12.88 -15.49
CA PHE A 332 11.64 -12.17 -15.73
C PHE A 332 12.53 -12.15 -14.49
N PHE A 333 11.96 -11.81 -13.32
CA PHE A 333 12.69 -11.80 -12.07
C PHE A 333 13.21 -13.19 -11.69
N ARG A 334 12.37 -14.22 -11.83
CA ARG A 334 12.74 -15.60 -11.53
C ARG A 334 13.91 -16.09 -12.39
N ASP A 335 13.93 -15.74 -13.67
CA ASP A 335 15.03 -16.09 -14.57
C ASP A 335 16.28 -15.22 -14.36
N THR A 336 16.11 -13.94 -14.06
CA THR A 336 17.21 -12.97 -14.17
C THR A 336 17.84 -12.58 -12.84
N LEU A 337 17.11 -12.61 -11.72
CA LEU A 337 17.58 -12.10 -10.43
C LEU A 337 18.83 -12.83 -9.93
N TRP A 338 18.89 -14.15 -10.10
CA TRP A 338 20.06 -14.93 -9.70
C TRP A 338 21.28 -14.67 -10.60
N ARG A 339 21.07 -14.43 -11.91
CA ARG A 339 22.14 -14.03 -12.85
C ARG A 339 22.70 -12.66 -12.50
N TRP A 340 21.82 -11.71 -12.18
CA TRP A 340 22.23 -10.41 -11.67
C TRP A 340 23.08 -10.53 -10.41
N ARG A 341 22.66 -11.32 -9.42
CA ARG A 341 23.45 -11.52 -8.19
C ARG A 341 24.80 -12.16 -8.48
N LEU A 342 24.86 -13.17 -9.36
CA LEU A 342 26.12 -13.79 -9.79
C LEU A 342 27.06 -12.77 -10.41
N ALA A 343 26.56 -11.91 -11.31
CA ALA A 343 27.34 -10.85 -11.92
C ALA A 343 27.87 -9.83 -10.89
N GLN A 344 27.08 -9.49 -9.87
CA GLN A 344 27.55 -8.63 -8.76
C GLN A 344 28.70 -9.29 -7.98
N LYS A 345 28.60 -10.59 -7.66
CA LYS A 345 29.67 -11.34 -6.98
C LYS A 345 30.96 -11.34 -7.80
N GLN A 346 30.86 -11.60 -9.10
CA GLN A 346 31.99 -11.58 -10.02
C GLN A 346 32.64 -10.19 -10.07
N LYS A 347 31.84 -9.14 -10.20
CA LYS A 347 32.32 -7.75 -10.21
C LYS A 347 33.01 -7.35 -8.91
N ALA A 348 32.52 -7.85 -7.77
CA ALA A 348 33.11 -7.61 -6.46
C ALA A 348 34.34 -8.49 -6.15
N GLY A 349 34.68 -9.44 -7.03
CA GLY A 349 35.76 -10.40 -6.77
C GLY A 349 35.45 -11.37 -5.62
N GLU A 350 34.18 -11.59 -5.31
CA GLU A 350 33.77 -12.58 -4.30
C GLU A 350 34.14 -13.99 -4.77
N HIS A 351 34.54 -14.86 -3.84
CA HIS A 351 34.76 -16.27 -4.16
C HIS A 351 33.44 -16.94 -4.57
N ILE A 352 33.46 -17.63 -5.71
CA ILE A 352 32.33 -18.40 -6.23
C ILE A 352 32.77 -19.87 -6.27
N GLY A 353 32.11 -20.69 -5.44
CA GLY A 353 32.37 -22.13 -5.39
C GLY A 353 31.94 -22.86 -6.67
N GLU A 354 32.20 -24.15 -6.73
CA GLU A 354 31.74 -24.99 -7.85
C GLU A 354 30.22 -24.99 -7.95
N ASN A 355 29.69 -25.01 -9.17
CA ASN A 355 28.25 -25.05 -9.40
C ASN A 355 27.63 -26.31 -8.78
N CYS A 356 26.64 -26.12 -7.92
CA CYS A 356 25.80 -27.21 -7.45
C CYS A 356 25.10 -27.85 -8.65
N ARG A 357 25.13 -29.19 -8.76
CA ARG A 357 24.44 -29.91 -9.85
C ARG A 357 22.93 -29.62 -9.91
N CYS A 358 22.32 -29.36 -8.75
CA CYS A 358 20.91 -29.02 -8.62
C CYS A 358 20.64 -27.50 -8.74
N GLY A 359 21.68 -26.67 -8.86
CA GLY A 359 21.58 -25.21 -9.00
C GLY A 359 20.65 -24.55 -7.97
N TYR A 360 19.90 -23.55 -8.42
CA TYR A 360 18.90 -22.87 -7.58
C TYR A 360 17.73 -23.78 -7.14
N ASN A 361 17.61 -24.99 -7.69
CA ASN A 361 16.62 -25.99 -7.26
C ASN A 361 17.11 -26.88 -6.10
N CYS A 362 18.38 -26.80 -5.69
CA CYS A 362 18.92 -27.66 -4.63
C CYS A 362 18.11 -27.52 -3.32
N GLU A 363 17.60 -28.62 -2.78
CA GLU A 363 16.94 -28.62 -1.45
C GLU A 363 17.97 -28.56 -0.32
N GLY A 364 19.18 -29.08 -0.56
CA GLY A 364 20.27 -29.09 0.41
C GLY A 364 20.87 -27.72 0.71
N GLN A 365 20.44 -26.66 0.01
CA GLN A 365 20.84 -25.28 0.33
C GLN A 365 19.93 -24.63 1.38
N ARG A 366 18.80 -25.27 1.75
CA ARG A 366 17.76 -24.67 2.57
C ARG A 366 18.13 -24.69 4.06
N PHE A 367 17.88 -23.58 4.74
CA PHE A 367 17.92 -23.45 6.20
C PHE A 367 19.27 -23.81 6.83
N LYS A 368 19.30 -23.96 8.16
CA LYS A 368 20.53 -24.21 8.92
C LYS A 368 21.20 -25.55 8.59
N VAL A 369 20.40 -26.59 8.31
CA VAL A 369 20.91 -27.92 7.95
C VAL A 369 21.71 -27.92 6.65
N GLY A 370 21.37 -27.02 5.72
CA GLY A 370 22.05 -26.86 4.44
C GLY A 370 23.21 -25.86 4.43
N LEU A 371 23.56 -25.25 5.57
CA LEU A 371 24.48 -24.10 5.58
C LEU A 371 25.89 -24.47 5.08
N ALA A 372 26.41 -25.63 5.46
CA ALA A 372 27.73 -26.09 4.99
C ALA A 372 27.72 -26.28 3.46
N HIS A 373 26.67 -26.91 2.92
CA HIS A 373 26.48 -27.11 1.49
C HIS A 373 26.33 -25.77 0.74
N ALA A 374 25.51 -24.84 1.26
CA ALA A 374 25.32 -23.51 0.70
C ALA A 374 26.59 -22.65 0.67
N LYS A 375 27.53 -22.87 1.60
CA LYS A 375 28.85 -22.21 1.60
C LYS A 375 29.83 -22.83 0.62
N GLN A 376 29.75 -24.14 0.42
CA GLN A 376 30.69 -24.88 -0.42
C GLN A 376 30.39 -24.74 -1.91
N PHE A 377 29.11 -24.76 -2.29
CA PHE A 377 28.68 -24.78 -3.69
C PHE A 377 27.98 -23.48 -4.10
N ASN A 378 28.12 -23.11 -5.38
CA ASN A 378 27.36 -22.04 -5.99
C ASN A 378 25.95 -22.55 -6.37
N HIS A 379 24.91 -21.91 -5.85
CA HIS A 379 23.50 -22.16 -6.23
C HIS A 379 22.93 -21.10 -7.17
N LEU A 380 23.69 -20.06 -7.50
CA LEU A 380 23.35 -19.06 -8.52
C LEU A 380 23.69 -19.61 -9.91
N CYS A 381 23.15 -20.78 -10.23
CA CYS A 381 23.36 -21.44 -11.52
C CYS A 381 22.14 -22.29 -11.88
N GLU A 382 21.99 -22.57 -13.17
CA GLU A 382 20.95 -23.46 -13.67
C GLU A 382 21.19 -24.90 -13.18
N PRO A 383 20.12 -25.66 -12.89
CA PRO A 383 20.22 -27.08 -12.62
C PRO A 383 20.69 -27.82 -13.88
N ILE A 384 21.56 -28.81 -13.70
CA ILE A 384 21.90 -29.73 -14.79
C ILE A 384 20.67 -30.60 -15.06
N GLU A 385 20.23 -30.69 -16.32
CA GLU A 385 19.03 -31.44 -16.71
C GLU A 385 18.99 -32.84 -16.06
N LYS A 386 17.85 -33.20 -15.46
CA LYS A 386 17.55 -34.48 -14.78
C LYS A 386 18.19 -34.68 -13.39
N ALA A 387 18.85 -33.70 -12.79
CA ALA A 387 19.26 -33.83 -11.40
C ALA A 387 18.03 -33.88 -10.47
N THR A 388 17.96 -34.89 -9.60
CA THR A 388 17.02 -34.90 -8.47
C THR A 388 17.26 -33.64 -7.61
N PRO A 389 16.23 -33.00 -7.02
CA PRO A 389 16.41 -31.77 -6.24
C PRO A 389 17.26 -31.97 -4.97
N VAL A 390 17.59 -33.22 -4.63
CA VAL A 390 18.43 -33.61 -3.51
C VAL A 390 19.84 -33.93 -4.01
N CYS A 391 20.84 -33.22 -3.50
CA CYS A 391 22.24 -33.63 -3.59
C CYS A 391 22.48 -34.75 -2.57
N ALA A 392 23.20 -35.82 -2.97
CA ALA A 392 23.71 -36.78 -2.01
C ALA A 392 24.72 -36.06 -1.10
N PHE A 393 24.47 -36.08 0.21
CA PHE A 393 25.29 -35.41 1.23
C PHE A 393 26.54 -36.21 1.58
#